data_AF-A0A353M5B6-F1
#
_entry.id   AF-A0A353M5B6-F1
#
_cell.length_a   1.000
_cell.length_b   1.000
_cell.length_c   1.000
_cell.angle_alpha   90.00
_cell.angle_beta   90.00
_cell.angle_gamma   90.00
#
_symmetry.space_group_name_H-M   'P 1'
#
loop_
_entity.id
_entity.type
_entity.pdbx_description
1 polymer ?
#
loop_
_entity_poly.entity_id
_entity_poly.type
_entity_poly.pdbx_seq_one_letter_code
_entity_poly.pdbx_strand_id
1 'polypeptide(L)'
;MAKSIIDGLFGKSPISPLQQHMTSVHSCIAELKGFMVAIHAQDWDQAEQIKSEIGTKEGEADILKKKLRLSLPSTFMMPFSRRDLLDLLLMQDSIANIAKDVSGLMINRKMTLPNEIFDDMIELTDVCIKTSATALKAVNELDELLETAFGNRER
;
A
#
# COMPACT_ATOMS: atom_id res chain seq x y z
N MET A 1 -21.87 -27.00 18.88
CA MET A 1 -21.39 -27.33 17.52
C MET A 1 -20.00 -26.75 17.37
N ALA A 2 -18.98 -27.61 17.29
CA ALA A 2 -17.60 -27.18 17.13
C ALA A 2 -17.42 -26.66 15.71
N LYS A 3 -17.12 -25.37 15.57
CA LYS A 3 -16.81 -24.74 14.28
C LYS A 3 -15.55 -25.42 13.75
N SER A 4 -15.67 -26.16 12.66
CA SER A 4 -14.55 -26.88 12.05
C SER A 4 -13.45 -25.87 11.71
N ILE A 5 -12.22 -26.16 12.13
CA ILE A 5 -11.02 -25.37 11.80
C ILE A 5 -10.89 -25.20 10.27
N ILE A 6 -11.46 -26.14 9.51
CA ILE A 6 -11.46 -26.19 8.05
C ILE A 6 -12.41 -25.13 7.43
N ASP A 7 -13.56 -24.83 8.06
CA ASP A 7 -14.48 -23.81 7.54
C ASP A 7 -13.92 -22.37 7.66
N GLY A 8 -12.93 -22.18 8.54
CA GLY A 8 -12.17 -20.92 8.65
C GLY A 8 -11.04 -20.78 7.63
N LEU A 9 -10.70 -21.87 6.92
CA LEU A 9 -9.58 -21.94 5.97
C LEU A 9 -10.00 -21.66 4.52
N PHE A 10 -11.28 -21.76 4.18
CA PHE A 10 -11.78 -21.66 2.79
C PHE A 10 -12.75 -20.50 2.51
N GLY A 11 -13.02 -19.61 3.47
CA GLY A 11 -14.03 -18.55 3.32
C GLY A 11 -13.50 -17.14 2.99
N LYS A 12 -12.20 -16.89 3.19
CA LYS A 12 -11.55 -15.60 2.87
C LYS A 12 -10.14 -15.89 2.40
N SER A 13 -9.75 -15.31 1.27
CA SER A 13 -8.36 -15.37 0.79
C SER A 13 -7.41 -15.02 1.94
N PRO A 14 -6.39 -15.86 2.22
CA PRO A 14 -5.42 -15.59 3.27
C PRO A 14 -4.53 -14.37 2.94
N ILE A 15 -4.57 -13.90 1.69
CA ILE A 15 -3.84 -12.72 1.18
C ILE A 15 -4.73 -11.46 1.19
N SER A 16 -6.05 -11.59 1.34
CA SER A 16 -6.97 -10.43 1.36
C SER A 16 -6.54 -9.27 2.28
N PRO A 17 -6.02 -9.49 3.50
CA PRO A 17 -5.50 -8.41 4.33
C PRO A 17 -4.31 -7.66 3.70
N LEU A 18 -3.41 -8.35 2.98
CA LEU A 18 -2.30 -7.73 2.24
C LEU A 18 -2.81 -6.90 1.06
N GLN A 19 -3.82 -7.40 0.33
CA GLN A 19 -4.42 -6.68 -0.80
C GLN A 19 -5.07 -5.38 -0.33
N GLN A 20 -5.83 -5.44 0.78
CA GLN A 20 -6.45 -4.25 1.39
C GLN A 20 -5.40 -3.23 1.82
N HIS A 21 -4.33 -3.69 2.48
CA HIS A 21 -3.22 -2.82 2.88
C HIS A 21 -2.55 -2.18 1.65
N MET A 22 -2.19 -2.98 0.63
CA MET A 22 -1.54 -2.48 -0.58
C MET A 22 -2.43 -1.50 -1.36
N THR A 23 -3.75 -1.72 -1.37
CA THR A 23 -4.71 -0.79 -1.99
C THR A 23 -4.68 0.57 -1.28
N SER A 24 -4.71 0.58 0.05
CA SER A 24 -4.61 1.81 0.85
C SER A 24 -3.26 2.52 0.63
N VAL A 25 -2.15 1.77 0.62
CA VAL A 25 -0.82 2.28 0.28
C VAL A 25 -0.78 2.90 -1.12
N HIS A 26 -1.34 2.24 -2.13
CA HIS A 26 -1.40 2.76 -3.48
C HIS A 26 -2.21 4.07 -3.55
N SER A 27 -3.33 4.13 -2.83
CA SER A 27 -4.15 5.35 -2.75
C SER A 27 -3.43 6.52 -2.09
N CYS A 28 -2.47 6.23 -1.18
CA CYS A 28 -1.64 7.24 -0.52
C CYS A 28 -0.62 7.85 -1.49
N ILE A 29 0.16 7.01 -2.18
CA ILE A 29 1.17 7.51 -3.16
C ILE A 29 0.52 8.22 -4.36
N ALA A 30 -0.69 7.83 -4.76
CA ALA A 30 -1.41 8.47 -5.86
C ALA A 30 -1.65 9.97 -5.64
N GLU A 31 -1.79 10.40 -4.38
CA GLU A 31 -1.98 11.83 -4.03
C GLU A 31 -0.73 12.68 -4.25
N LEU A 32 0.47 12.05 -4.31
CA LEU A 32 1.71 12.80 -4.52
C LEU A 32 1.70 13.58 -5.84
N LYS A 33 1.02 13.08 -6.88
CA LYS A 33 0.94 13.82 -8.15
C LYS A 33 0.26 15.17 -7.96
N GLY A 34 -0.92 15.17 -7.33
CA GLY A 34 -1.66 16.40 -7.02
C GLY A 34 -0.86 17.32 -6.11
N PHE A 35 -0.18 16.75 -5.13
CA PHE A 35 0.71 17.48 -4.23
C PHE A 35 1.86 18.19 -4.98
N MET A 36 2.57 17.50 -5.88
CA MET A 36 3.67 18.10 -6.66
C MET A 36 3.18 19.25 -7.55
N VAL A 37 1.99 19.12 -8.14
CA VAL A 37 1.36 20.19 -8.93
C VAL A 37 1.04 21.40 -8.06
N ALA A 38 0.45 21.19 -6.87
CA ALA A 38 0.12 22.28 -5.94
C ALA A 38 1.38 23.02 -5.46
N ILE A 39 2.46 22.28 -5.14
CA ILE A 39 3.75 22.87 -4.75
C ILE A 39 4.34 23.73 -5.88
N HIS A 40 4.28 23.25 -7.13
CA HIS A 40 4.77 24.00 -8.28
C HIS A 40 3.96 25.27 -8.53
N ALA A 41 2.64 25.20 -8.42
CA ALA A 41 1.74 26.35 -8.50
C ALA A 41 1.85 27.31 -7.29
N GLN A 42 2.63 26.94 -6.27
CA GLN A 42 2.76 27.65 -4.99
C GLN A 42 1.41 27.82 -4.27
N ASP A 43 0.47 26.91 -4.52
CA ASP A 43 -0.81 26.83 -3.81
C ASP A 43 -0.60 26.06 -2.51
N TRP A 44 -0.08 26.77 -1.50
CA TRP A 44 0.26 26.19 -0.20
C TRP A 44 -0.96 25.69 0.57
N ASP A 45 -2.12 26.31 0.38
CA ASP A 45 -3.36 25.91 1.04
C ASP A 45 -3.83 24.56 0.48
N GLN A 46 -3.83 24.41 -0.84
CA GLN A 46 -4.12 23.13 -1.50
C GLN A 46 -3.07 22.06 -1.13
N ALA A 47 -1.77 22.42 -1.13
CA ALA A 47 -0.71 21.48 -0.81
C ALA A 47 -0.79 20.98 0.66
N GLU A 48 -1.18 21.84 1.61
CA GLU A 48 -1.43 21.44 3.00
C GLU A 48 -2.66 20.52 3.13
N GLN A 49 -3.73 20.81 2.37
CA GLN A 49 -4.90 19.93 2.32
C GLN A 49 -4.52 18.53 1.82
N ILE A 50 -3.81 18.43 0.70
CA ILE A 50 -3.39 17.14 0.13
C ILE A 50 -2.42 16.42 1.09
N LYS A 51 -1.50 17.13 1.74
CA LYS A 51 -0.62 16.56 2.78
C LYS A 51 -1.44 15.96 3.93
N SER A 52 -2.50 16.64 4.37
CA SER A 52 -3.41 16.13 5.40
C SER A 52 -4.08 14.83 4.94
N GLU A 53 -4.57 14.80 3.70
CA GLU A 53 -5.17 13.61 3.10
C GLU A 53 -4.19 12.43 2.99
N ILE A 54 -2.94 12.69 2.58
CA ILE A 54 -1.84 11.71 2.60
C ILE A 54 -1.64 11.15 4.02
N GLY A 55 -1.63 12.03 5.03
CA GLY A 55 -1.51 11.63 6.43
C GLY A 55 -2.68 10.76 6.92
N THR A 56 -3.91 11.07 6.52
CA THR A 56 -5.09 10.25 6.82
C THR A 56 -4.97 8.86 6.18
N LYS A 57 -4.60 8.79 4.90
CA LYS A 57 -4.46 7.51 4.18
C LYS A 57 -3.31 6.65 4.73
N GLU A 58 -2.19 7.25 5.11
CA GLU A 58 -1.11 6.52 5.79
C GLU A 58 -1.58 5.97 7.15
N GLY A 59 -2.36 6.74 7.92
CA GLY A 59 -2.96 6.27 9.17
C GLY A 59 -3.91 5.08 8.96
N GLU A 60 -4.72 5.10 7.90
CA GLU A 60 -5.56 3.96 7.51
C GLU A 60 -4.74 2.72 7.15
N ALA A 61 -3.65 2.89 6.38
CA ALA A 61 -2.72 1.82 6.05
C ALA A 61 -2.08 1.21 7.31
N ASP A 62 -1.61 2.03 8.26
CA ASP A 62 -1.00 1.54 9.50
C ASP A 62 -2.00 0.76 10.38
N ILE A 63 -3.29 1.15 10.38
CA ILE A 63 -4.35 0.38 11.04
C ILE A 63 -4.48 -1.02 10.41
N LEU A 64 -4.49 -1.10 9.07
CA LEU A 64 -4.57 -2.38 8.35
C LEU A 64 -3.34 -3.25 8.62
N LYS A 65 -2.14 -2.66 8.62
CA LYS A 65 -0.88 -3.33 8.98
C LYS A 65 -0.90 -3.89 10.40
N LYS A 66 -1.36 -3.11 11.39
CA LYS A 66 -1.50 -3.56 12.78
C LYS A 66 -2.48 -4.73 12.89
N LYS A 67 -3.64 -4.61 12.26
CA LYS A 67 -4.67 -5.66 12.23
C LYS A 67 -4.11 -6.96 11.62
N LEU A 68 -3.38 -6.85 10.52
CA LEU A 68 -2.75 -7.98 9.85
C LEU A 68 -1.71 -8.66 10.76
N ARG A 69 -0.83 -7.90 11.40
CA ARG A 69 0.18 -8.45 12.34
C ARG A 69 -0.45 -9.22 13.52
N LEU A 70 -1.59 -8.74 14.02
CA LEU A 70 -2.34 -9.37 15.11
C LEU A 70 -3.12 -10.61 14.65
N SER A 71 -3.59 -10.65 13.40
CA SER A 71 -4.37 -11.78 12.89
C SER A 71 -3.52 -12.93 12.36
N LEU A 72 -2.20 -12.75 12.19
CA LEU A 72 -1.32 -13.83 11.72
C LEU A 72 -1.13 -14.90 12.81
N PRO A 73 -1.54 -16.16 12.56
CA PRO A 73 -1.26 -17.26 13.48
C PRO A 73 0.23 -17.62 13.48
N SER A 74 0.69 -18.25 14.56
CA SER A 74 2.09 -18.62 14.76
C SER A 74 2.50 -19.99 14.21
N THR A 75 1.56 -20.86 13.77
CA THR A 75 1.91 -22.29 13.59
C THR A 75 1.13 -23.07 12.49
N PHE A 76 1.90 -23.95 11.81
CA PHE A 76 1.65 -25.21 11.06
C PHE A 76 0.77 -25.31 9.80
N MET A 77 -0.16 -24.40 9.50
CA MET A 77 -1.05 -24.54 8.33
C MET A 77 -1.21 -23.21 7.55
N MET A 78 -0.10 -22.58 7.14
CA MET A 78 -0.15 -21.48 6.17
C MET A 78 0.53 -21.91 4.86
N PRO A 79 -0.02 -21.55 3.69
CA PRO A 79 0.57 -21.89 2.40
C PRO A 79 1.87 -21.12 2.11
N PHE A 80 2.23 -20.15 2.97
CA PHE A 80 3.42 -19.31 2.86
C PHE A 80 4.09 -19.08 4.22
N SER A 81 5.37 -18.71 4.16
CA SER A 81 6.16 -18.31 5.32
C SER A 81 5.60 -17.03 5.94
N ARG A 82 5.42 -17.04 7.27
CA ARG A 82 5.05 -15.83 8.05
C ARG A 82 6.06 -14.71 7.85
N ARG A 83 7.35 -15.05 7.73
CA ARG A 83 8.43 -14.08 7.55
C ARG A 83 8.24 -13.32 6.25
N ASP A 84 8.09 -14.03 5.14
CA ASP A 84 7.99 -13.45 3.81
C ASP A 84 6.76 -12.53 3.69
N LEU A 85 5.65 -12.92 4.33
CA LEU A 85 4.45 -12.09 4.39
C LEU A 85 4.68 -10.80 5.20
N LEU A 86 5.40 -10.88 6.32
CA LEU A 86 5.76 -9.70 7.11
C LEU A 86 6.77 -8.81 6.37
N ASP A 87 7.71 -9.39 5.64
CA ASP A 87 8.67 -8.65 4.83
C ASP A 87 7.97 -7.93 3.68
N LEU A 88 7.03 -8.58 3.00
CA LEU A 88 6.17 -7.94 2.00
C LEU A 88 5.37 -6.79 2.60
N LEU A 89 4.74 -7.00 3.77
CA LEU A 89 3.99 -5.97 4.47
C LEU A 89 4.88 -4.76 4.82
N LEU A 90 6.11 -4.99 5.26
CA LEU A 90 7.08 -3.93 5.55
C LEU A 90 7.45 -3.13 4.28
N MET A 91 7.66 -3.81 3.15
CA MET A 91 7.93 -3.14 1.88
C MET A 91 6.74 -2.28 1.44
N GLN A 92 5.51 -2.79 1.53
CA GLN A 92 4.31 -2.02 1.20
C GLN A 92 4.18 -0.76 2.09
N ASP A 93 4.34 -0.93 3.40
CA ASP A 93 4.23 0.15 4.38
C ASP A 93 5.24 1.29 4.12
N SER A 94 6.45 0.94 3.68
CA SER A 94 7.48 1.93 3.36
C SER A 94 7.04 2.93 2.28
N ILE A 95 6.20 2.51 1.33
CA ILE A 95 5.74 3.36 0.23
C ILE A 95 4.86 4.51 0.77
N ALA A 96 3.90 4.19 1.65
CA ALA A 96 3.02 5.19 2.25
C ALA A 96 3.79 6.12 3.20
N ASN A 97 4.73 5.58 3.99
CA ASN A 97 5.60 6.37 4.85
C ASN A 97 6.43 7.37 4.06
N ILE A 98 7.05 6.94 2.95
CA ILE A 98 7.84 7.84 2.09
C ILE A 98 6.95 8.94 1.49
N ALA A 99 5.73 8.63 1.06
CA ALA A 99 4.81 9.65 0.52
C ALA A 99 4.47 10.73 1.57
N LYS A 100 4.20 10.31 2.81
CA LYS A 100 3.98 11.21 3.94
C LYS A 100 5.22 12.03 4.29
N ASP A 101 6.40 11.40 4.30
CA ASP A 101 7.65 12.07 4.64
C ASP A 101 8.04 13.11 3.58
N VAL A 102 7.91 12.78 2.29
CA VAL A 102 8.17 13.71 1.19
C VAL A 102 7.24 14.91 1.23
N SER A 103 5.92 14.69 1.37
CA SER A 103 4.95 15.78 1.45
C SER A 103 5.16 16.65 2.68
N GLY A 104 5.43 16.04 3.85
CA GLY A 104 5.77 16.74 5.07
C GLY A 104 7.06 17.57 4.94
N LEU A 105 8.11 17.00 4.37
CA LEU A 105 9.40 17.68 4.18
C LEU A 105 9.27 18.91 3.28
N MET A 106 8.58 18.75 2.14
CA MET A 106 8.43 19.83 1.15
C MET A 106 7.62 20.99 1.70
N ILE A 107 6.53 20.71 2.42
CA ILE A 107 5.72 21.74 3.09
C ILE A 107 6.51 22.44 4.20
N ASN A 108 7.11 21.68 5.12
CA ASN A 108 7.78 22.25 6.29
C ASN A 108 8.95 23.16 5.91
N ARG A 109 9.60 22.88 4.78
CA ARG A 109 10.71 23.68 4.25
C ARG A 109 10.30 24.70 3.20
N LYS A 110 9.01 24.78 2.86
CA LYS A 110 8.50 25.59 1.74
C LYS A 110 9.32 25.37 0.46
N MET A 111 9.60 24.10 0.16
CA MET A 111 10.33 23.74 -1.06
C MET A 111 9.50 24.11 -2.27
N THR A 112 10.13 24.80 -3.23
CA THR A 112 9.54 25.10 -4.53
C THR A 112 10.14 24.18 -5.58
N LEU A 113 9.34 23.85 -6.61
CA LEU A 113 9.80 23.11 -7.78
C LEU A 113 10.02 24.10 -8.94
N PRO A 114 11.28 24.39 -9.31
CA PRO A 114 11.60 25.22 -10.47
C PRO A 114 10.98 24.67 -11.75
N ASN A 115 10.62 25.56 -12.68
CA ASN A 115 10.00 25.19 -13.96
C ASN A 115 10.90 24.25 -14.78
N GLU A 116 12.22 24.39 -14.65
CA GLU A 116 13.20 23.63 -15.40
C GLU A 116 13.22 22.13 -15.06
N ILE A 117 12.76 21.75 -13.86
CA ILE A 117 12.76 20.36 -13.39
C ILE A 117 11.36 19.82 -13.11
N PHE A 118 10.32 20.65 -13.25
CA PHE A 118 8.96 20.28 -12.86
C PHE A 118 8.44 19.09 -13.66
N ASP A 119 8.61 19.11 -14.98
CA ASP A 119 8.14 18.05 -15.87
C ASP A 119 8.83 16.71 -15.55
N ASP A 120 10.15 16.72 -15.34
CA ASP A 120 10.92 15.53 -14.94
C ASP A 120 10.46 14.98 -13.58
N MET A 121 10.15 15.86 -12.62
CA MET A 121 9.66 15.47 -11.30
C MET A 121 8.25 14.87 -11.36
N ILE A 122 7.37 15.40 -12.22
CA ILE A 122 6.04 14.85 -12.44
C ILE A 122 6.14 13.50 -13.15
N GLU A 123 7.01 13.35 -14.16
CA GLU A 123 7.24 12.08 -14.84
C GLU A 123 7.74 11.02 -13.85
N LEU A 124 8.73 11.36 -13.02
CA LEU A 124 9.22 10.47 -11.97
C LEU A 124 8.10 10.06 -11.01
N THR A 125 7.27 11.01 -10.59
CA THR A 125 6.13 10.74 -9.69
C THR A 125 5.14 9.78 -10.35
N ASP A 126 4.83 9.96 -11.63
CA ASP A 126 3.96 9.06 -12.40
C ASP A 126 4.55 7.65 -12.52
N VAL A 127 5.86 7.52 -12.75
CA VAL A 127 6.55 6.21 -12.78
C VAL A 127 6.47 5.52 -11.42
N CYS A 128 6.66 6.24 -10.32
CA CYS A 128 6.51 5.70 -8.98
C CYS A 128 5.08 5.19 -8.71
N ILE A 129 4.06 5.96 -9.11
CA ILE A 129 2.64 5.57 -8.97
C ILE A 129 2.32 4.33 -9.82
N LYS A 130 2.78 4.29 -11.07
CA LYS A 130 2.62 3.11 -11.96
C LYS A 130 3.31 1.87 -11.40
N THR A 131 4.47 2.03 -10.79
CA THR A 131 5.21 0.94 -10.15
C THR A 131 4.43 0.39 -8.95
N SER A 132 3.87 1.27 -8.11
CA SER A 132 2.97 0.89 -7.01
C SER A 132 1.72 0.17 -7.51
N ALA A 133 1.10 0.64 -8.60
CA ALA A 133 -0.04 -0.04 -9.23
C ALA A 133 0.32 -1.45 -9.73
N THR A 134 1.52 -1.62 -10.29
CA THR A 134 2.02 -2.93 -10.74
C THR A 134 2.26 -3.88 -9.57
N ALA A 135 2.81 -3.38 -8.47
CA ALA A 135 2.95 -4.15 -7.24
C ALA A 135 1.58 -4.55 -6.65
N LEU A 136 0.59 -3.66 -6.66
CA LEU A 136 -0.78 -3.99 -6.25
C LEU A 136 -1.38 -5.10 -7.13
N LYS A 137 -1.20 -5.01 -8.45
CA LYS A 137 -1.63 -6.05 -9.38
C LYS A 137 -0.99 -7.40 -9.05
N ALA A 138 0.32 -7.44 -8.83
CA ALA A 138 1.02 -8.68 -8.44
C ALA A 138 0.50 -9.27 -7.12
N VAL A 139 0.18 -8.43 -6.13
CA VAL A 139 -0.42 -8.85 -4.85
C VAL A 139 -1.84 -9.40 -5.04
N ASN A 140 -2.59 -8.90 -6.01
CA ASN A 140 -3.92 -9.42 -6.33
C ASN A 140 -3.84 -10.77 -7.07
N GLU A 141 -2.93 -10.92 -8.02
CA GLU A 141 -2.73 -12.17 -8.77
C GLU A 141 -2.23 -13.34 -7.91
N LEU A 142 -1.57 -13.04 -6.79
CA LEU A 142 -1.17 -14.04 -5.79
C LEU A 142 -2.35 -14.86 -5.25
N ASP A 143 -3.55 -14.28 -5.20
CA ASP A 143 -4.76 -14.97 -4.76
C ASP A 143 -5.23 -16.01 -5.78
N GLU A 144 -5.27 -15.64 -7.06
CA GLU A 144 -5.61 -16.54 -8.17
C GLU A 144 -4.62 -17.72 -8.24
N LEU A 145 -3.33 -17.48 -7.98
CA LEU A 145 -2.32 -18.53 -7.90
C LEU A 145 -2.56 -19.50 -6.75
N LEU A 146 -3.01 -19.01 -5.59
CA LEU A 146 -3.34 -19.89 -4.46
C LEU A 146 -4.60 -20.73 -4.74
N GLU A 147 -5.64 -20.13 -5.31
CA GLU A 147 -6.85 -20.86 -5.67
C GLU A 147 -6.58 -21.95 -6.70
N THR A 148 -5.76 -21.66 -7.72
CA THR A 148 -5.43 -22.63 -8.77
C THR A 148 -4.42 -23.70 -8.33
N ALA A 149 -3.42 -23.35 -7.52
CA ALA A 149 -2.39 -24.29 -7.03
C ALA A 149 -2.94 -25.29 -6.01
N PHE A 150 -3.93 -24.90 -5.20
CA PHE A 150 -4.52 -25.76 -4.17
C PHE A 150 -5.94 -26.27 -4.51
N GLY A 151 -6.61 -25.71 -5.53
CA GLY A 151 -7.96 -26.09 -5.94
C GLY A 151 -8.07 -27.41 -6.71
N ASN A 152 -6.97 -27.93 -7.27
CA ASN A 152 -6.97 -29.18 -8.05
C ASN A 152 -6.79 -30.47 -7.21
N ARG A 153 -6.98 -30.41 -5.90
CA ARG A 153 -6.81 -31.60 -5.02
C ARG A 153 -8.09 -32.41 -4.77
N GLU A 154 -9.10 -32.22 -5.62
CA GLU A 154 -10.25 -33.14 -5.73
C GLU A 154 -10.44 -33.59 -7.18
N ARG A 155 -9.83 -34.74 -7.50
CA ARG A 155 -10.43 -35.89 -8.21
C ARG A 155 -9.48 -37.07 -8.21
#